data_AF-A0A3B8UIZ7-F1
#
_entry.id   AF-A0A3B8UIZ7-F1
#
_cell.length_a   1.000
_cell.length_b   1.000
_cell.length_c   1.000
_cell.angle_alpha   90.00
_cell.angle_beta   90.00
_cell.angle_gamma   90.00
#
_symmetry.space_group_name_H-M   'P 1'
#
loop_
_entity.id
_entity.type
_entity.pdbx_description
1 polymer ?
#
loop_
_entity_poly.entity_id
_entity_poly.type
_entity_poly.pdbx_seq_one_letter_code
_entity_poly.pdbx_strand_id
1 'polypeptide(L)'
;MKLSEERQHLFNVVLSELEQKGNLSHEKKAIQHGSTTVYEHSIGVAGASLKLAEFFHIKVNERALVRGALLHDYFLYDWHEKRKGRHFHGFTHPGTALRNAEKEYELGDIERNI
;
A
#
# COMPACT_ATOMS: atom_id res chain seq x y z
N MET A 1 -14.86 11.91 9.12
CA MET A 1 -15.71 10.90 8.48
C MET A 1 -15.14 9.50 8.76
N LYS A 2 -15.95 8.59 9.31
CA LYS A 2 -15.58 7.18 9.51
C LYS A 2 -16.07 6.37 8.30
N LEU A 3 -15.36 5.30 7.94
CA LEU A 3 -15.83 4.35 6.92
C LEU A 3 -17.12 3.68 7.39
N SER A 4 -17.96 3.23 6.45
CA SER A 4 -19.03 2.28 6.78
C SER A 4 -18.46 1.01 7.41
N GLU A 5 -19.28 0.31 8.21
CA GLU A 5 -18.84 -0.94 8.86
C GLU A 5 -18.40 -2.01 7.84
N GLU A 6 -19.11 -2.11 6.72
CA GLU A 6 -18.78 -3.02 5.62
C GLU A 6 -17.38 -2.71 5.04
N ARG A 7 -17.10 -1.44 4.74
CA ARG A 7 -15.80 -1.02 4.18
C ARG A 7 -14.68 -1.14 5.20
N GLN A 8 -14.97 -0.88 6.47
CA GLN A 8 -14.02 -1.08 7.56
C GLN A 8 -13.68 -2.56 7.72
N HIS A 9 -14.68 -3.45 7.61
CA HIS A 9 -14.46 -4.89 7.63
C HIS A 9 -13.61 -5.35 6.43
N LEU A 10 -13.97 -4.93 5.20
CA LEU A 10 -13.20 -5.21 3.99
C LEU A 10 -11.73 -4.77 4.15
N PHE A 11 -11.52 -3.55 4.62
CA PHE A 11 -10.17 -3.01 4.84
C PHE A 11 -9.36 -3.91 5.77
N ASN A 12 -9.94 -4.30 6.92
CA ASN A 12 -9.25 -5.12 7.92
C ASN A 12 -8.95 -6.53 7.39
N VAL A 13 -9.86 -7.12 6.61
CA VAL A 13 -9.64 -8.43 5.95
C VAL A 13 -8.48 -8.36 4.98
N VAL A 14 -8.45 -7.34 4.10
CA VAL A 14 -7.38 -7.17 3.12
C VAL A 14 -6.03 -6.90 3.80
N LEU A 15 -6.02 -6.02 4.81
CA LEU A 15 -4.79 -5.72 5.56
C LEU A 15 -4.23 -6.97 6.23
N SER A 16 -5.08 -7.73 6.93
CA SER A 16 -4.69 -8.96 7.61
C SER A 16 -4.15 -10.00 6.63
N GLU A 17 -4.77 -10.12 5.44
CA GLU A 17 -4.32 -11.03 4.40
C GLU A 17 -2.90 -10.69 3.91
N LEU A 18 -2.62 -9.40 3.63
CA LEU A 18 -1.30 -8.96 3.19
C LEU A 18 -0.24 -9.10 4.29
N GLU A 19 -0.60 -8.83 5.55
CA GLU A 19 0.31 -9.04 6.68
C GLU A 19 0.64 -10.53 6.93
N GLN A 20 -0.28 -11.45 6.62
CA GLN A 20 -0.07 -12.89 6.82
C GLN A 20 0.64 -13.57 5.65
N LYS A 21 0.34 -13.15 4.42
CA LYS A 21 0.87 -13.80 3.21
C LYS A 21 2.24 -13.27 2.79
N GLY A 22 2.60 -12.07 3.20
CA GLY A 22 3.87 -11.47 2.81
C GLY A 22 4.45 -10.56 3.88
N ASN A 23 5.32 -9.67 3.45
CA ASN A 23 6.17 -8.84 4.30
C ASN A 23 5.64 -7.42 4.51
N LEU A 24 4.32 -7.17 4.42
CA LEU A 24 3.75 -5.82 4.64
C LEU A 24 4.16 -5.20 5.98
N SER A 25 4.25 -6.01 7.03
CA SER A 25 4.73 -5.57 8.35
C SER A 25 6.20 -5.11 8.38
N HIS A 26 7.01 -5.46 7.38
CA HIS A 26 8.41 -4.99 7.28
C HIS A 26 8.51 -3.48 7.08
N GLU A 27 7.53 -2.89 6.40
CA GLU A 27 7.45 -1.44 6.13
C GLU A 27 7.34 -0.60 7.40
N LYS A 28 7.04 -1.21 8.57
CA LYS A 28 7.07 -0.56 9.89
C LYS A 28 8.48 -0.10 10.29
N LYS A 29 9.52 -0.61 9.62
CA LYS A 29 10.93 -0.31 9.91
C LYS A 29 11.50 0.82 9.05
N ALA A 30 10.79 1.22 8.00
CA ALA A 30 11.21 2.27 7.08
C ALA A 30 10.37 3.52 7.31
N ILE A 31 11.02 4.69 7.33
CA ILE A 31 10.32 5.98 7.41
C ILE A 31 9.95 6.43 5.99
N GLN A 32 8.72 6.90 5.81
CA GLN A 32 8.29 7.55 4.59
C GLN A 32 8.55 9.05 4.66
N HIS A 33 8.00 9.72 5.68
CA HIS A 33 8.18 11.15 5.89
C HIS A 33 7.94 11.54 7.35
N GLY A 34 8.69 12.53 7.86
CA GLY A 34 8.59 12.97 9.26
C GLY A 34 8.84 11.80 10.22
N SER A 35 7.83 11.44 11.02
CA SER A 35 7.85 10.26 11.90
C SER A 35 6.94 9.13 11.42
N THR A 36 6.37 9.23 10.22
CA THR A 36 5.44 8.26 9.64
C THR A 36 6.21 7.17 8.92
N THR A 37 5.97 5.92 9.30
CA THR A 37 6.53 4.75 8.61
C THR A 37 5.86 4.54 7.24
N VAL A 38 6.52 3.81 6.34
CA VAL A 38 5.94 3.44 5.04
C VAL A 38 4.66 2.62 5.21
N TYR A 39 4.61 1.78 6.25
CA TYR A 39 3.43 1.03 6.64
C TYR A 39 2.24 1.94 7.03
N GLU A 40 2.47 2.90 7.92
CA GLU A 40 1.43 3.85 8.36
C GLU A 40 0.96 4.74 7.20
N HIS A 41 1.90 5.15 6.34
CA HIS A 41 1.58 5.91 5.13
C HIS A 41 0.62 5.11 4.23
N SER A 42 0.97 3.87 3.88
CA SER A 42 0.18 3.02 3.00
C SER A 42 -1.21 2.70 3.57
N ILE A 43 -1.31 2.45 4.89
CA ILE A 43 -2.62 2.31 5.57
C ILE A 43 -3.45 3.60 5.47
N GLY A 44 -2.81 4.75 5.69
CA GLY A 44 -3.45 6.05 5.58
C GLY A 44 -4.01 6.31 4.17
N VAL A 45 -3.20 6.03 3.15
CA VAL A 45 -3.58 6.14 1.73
C VAL A 45 -4.74 5.21 1.41
N ALA A 46 -4.65 3.92 1.78
CA ALA A 46 -5.72 2.96 1.52
C ALA A 46 -7.05 3.34 2.20
N GLY A 47 -6.99 3.80 3.45
CA GLY A 47 -8.16 4.27 4.18
C GLY A 47 -8.74 5.56 3.60
N ALA A 48 -7.90 6.49 3.15
CA ALA A 48 -8.33 7.72 2.49
C ALA A 48 -8.99 7.43 1.13
N SER A 49 -8.40 6.54 0.32
CA SER A 49 -8.93 6.15 -0.98
C SER A 49 -10.33 5.54 -0.88
N LEU A 50 -10.56 4.62 0.08
CA LEU A 50 -11.91 4.09 0.33
C LEU A 50 -12.89 5.18 0.76
N LYS A 51 -12.48 6.09 1.66
CA LYS A 51 -13.34 7.20 2.11
C LYS A 51 -13.70 8.14 0.97
N LEU A 52 -12.78 8.41 0.06
CA LEU A 52 -13.04 9.24 -1.12
C LEU A 52 -14.03 8.55 -2.06
N ALA A 53 -13.82 7.26 -2.34
CA ALA A 53 -14.75 6.48 -3.15
C ALA A 53 -16.18 6.46 -2.55
N GLU A 54 -16.27 6.29 -1.22
CA GLU A 54 -17.53 6.36 -0.47
C GLU A 54 -18.18 7.74 -0.55
N PHE A 55 -17.43 8.81 -0.23
CA PHE A 55 -17.95 10.17 -0.15
C PHE A 55 -18.44 10.70 -1.50
N PHE A 56 -17.71 10.40 -2.57
CA PHE A 56 -18.05 10.83 -3.92
C PHE A 56 -18.93 9.83 -4.67
N HIS A 57 -19.35 8.73 -4.02
CA HIS A 57 -20.13 7.65 -4.63
C HIS A 57 -19.50 7.09 -5.93
N ILE A 58 -18.17 7.02 -5.98
CA ILE A 58 -17.43 6.50 -7.13
C ILE A 58 -17.47 4.98 -7.07
N LYS A 59 -18.00 4.36 -8.13
CA LYS A 59 -17.98 2.89 -8.26
C LYS A 59 -16.55 2.43 -8.57
N VAL A 60 -15.99 1.65 -7.67
CA VAL A 60 -14.63 1.09 -7.78
C VAL A 60 -14.63 -0.38 -7.35
N ASN A 61 -13.63 -1.14 -7.77
CA ASN A 61 -13.32 -2.41 -7.13
C ASN A 61 -12.63 -2.13 -5.80
N GLU A 62 -13.41 -2.10 -4.70
CA GLU A 62 -12.92 -1.69 -3.38
C GLU A 62 -11.78 -2.58 -2.85
N ARG A 63 -11.85 -3.90 -3.10
CA ARG A 63 -10.78 -4.82 -2.70
C ARG A 63 -9.48 -4.52 -3.44
N ALA A 64 -9.54 -4.32 -4.75
CA ALA A 64 -8.37 -3.96 -5.55
C ALA A 64 -7.84 -2.56 -5.18
N LEU A 65 -8.72 -1.60 -4.87
CA LEU A 65 -8.33 -0.27 -4.40
C LEU A 65 -7.51 -0.35 -3.12
N VAL A 66 -7.99 -1.10 -2.12
CA VAL A 66 -7.29 -1.27 -0.84
C VAL A 66 -5.97 -2.02 -1.06
N ARG A 67 -5.97 -3.12 -1.83
CA ARG A 67 -4.77 -3.90 -2.10
C ARG A 67 -3.70 -3.07 -2.81
N GLY A 68 -4.07 -2.37 -3.88
CA GLY A 68 -3.16 -1.50 -4.61
C GLY A 68 -2.60 -0.39 -3.73
N ALA A 69 -3.46 0.30 -2.96
CA ALA A 69 -3.02 1.36 -2.06
C ALA A 69 -2.12 0.87 -0.91
N LEU A 70 -2.35 -0.33 -0.38
CA LEU A 70 -1.45 -0.92 0.64
C LEU A 70 -0.10 -1.34 0.06
N LEU A 71 -0.03 -1.60 -1.25
CA LEU A 71 1.17 -2.11 -1.93
C LEU A 71 1.94 -1.04 -2.74
N HIS A 72 1.41 0.17 -2.90
CA HIS A 72 2.01 1.17 -3.80
C HIS A 72 3.45 1.58 -3.43
N ASP A 73 3.75 1.59 -2.13
CA ASP A 73 5.08 1.87 -1.59
C ASP A 73 5.80 0.59 -1.09
N TYR A 74 5.47 -0.59 -1.65
CA TYR A 74 5.98 -1.88 -1.19
C TYR A 74 7.44 -2.18 -1.59
N PHE A 75 8.34 -1.21 -1.41
CA PHE A 75 9.73 -1.29 -1.81
C PHE A 75 10.61 -2.05 -0.79
N LEU A 76 10.17 -2.25 0.45
CA LEU A 76 10.78 -3.10 1.49
C LEU A 76 12.18 -2.65 1.95
N TYR A 77 12.45 -1.35 1.93
CA TYR A 77 13.72 -0.80 2.40
C TYR A 77 13.60 0.65 2.85
N ASP A 78 14.43 1.12 3.79
CA ASP A 78 14.49 2.55 4.08
C ASP A 78 15.18 3.31 2.93
N TRP A 79 14.44 4.21 2.28
CA TRP A 79 14.93 4.98 1.14
C TRP A 79 15.82 6.17 1.55
N HIS A 80 15.83 6.54 2.83
CA HIS A 80 16.75 7.54 3.38
C HIS A 80 18.18 6.98 3.50
N GLU A 81 18.33 5.65 3.54
CA GLU A 81 19.64 5.00 3.46
C GLU A 81 20.26 5.22 2.09
N LYS A 82 21.29 6.06 2.03
CA LYS A 82 22.07 6.34 0.81
C LYS A 82 22.95 5.15 0.42
N ARG A 83 22.32 4.08 -0.08
CA ARG A 83 22.98 2.92 -0.70
C ARG A 83 23.10 3.12 -2.20
N LYS A 84 24.20 2.63 -2.79
CA LYS A 84 24.43 2.66 -4.24
C LYS A 84 23.21 2.06 -4.97
N GLY A 85 22.66 2.81 -5.92
CA GLY A 85 21.49 2.38 -6.72
C GLY A 85 20.13 2.89 -6.23
N ARG A 86 20.04 3.56 -5.07
CA ARG A 86 18.77 4.13 -4.55
C ARG A 86 18.65 5.65 -4.76
N HIS A 87 19.53 6.26 -5.55
CA HIS A 87 19.58 7.71 -5.75
C HIS A 87 18.33 8.31 -6.45
N PHE A 88 17.63 7.50 -7.25
CA PHE A 88 16.43 7.90 -7.99
C PHE A 88 15.16 7.27 -7.42
N HIS A 89 15.10 7.05 -6.10
CA HIS A 89 13.96 6.41 -5.43
C HIS A 89 12.60 6.97 -5.90
N GLY A 90 12.45 8.30 -6.00
CA GLY A 90 11.21 8.93 -6.46
C GLY A 90 10.73 8.50 -7.85
N PHE A 91 11.61 7.99 -8.72
CA PHE A 91 11.27 7.49 -10.05
C PHE A 91 11.24 5.97 -10.15
N THR A 92 11.88 5.26 -9.23
CA THR A 92 12.08 3.81 -9.33
C THR A 92 11.29 3.01 -8.29
N HIS A 93 10.73 3.66 -7.27
CA HIS A 93 9.96 2.98 -6.24
C HIS A 93 8.69 2.28 -6.76
N PRO A 94 7.88 2.81 -7.70
CA PRO A 94 6.65 2.13 -8.11
C PRO A 94 6.96 0.80 -8.79
N GLY A 95 7.92 0.80 -9.72
CA GLY A 95 8.39 -0.43 -10.36
C GLY A 95 9.05 -1.40 -9.36
N THR A 96 9.64 -0.92 -8.27
CA THR A 96 10.20 -1.78 -7.22
C THR A 96 9.11 -2.39 -6.36
N ALA A 97 8.11 -1.59 -5.99
CA ALA A 97 6.92 -2.02 -5.27
C ALA A 97 6.18 -3.12 -6.03
N LEU A 98 5.90 -2.89 -7.32
CA LEU A 98 5.30 -3.90 -8.20
C LEU A 98 6.11 -5.20 -8.22
N ARG A 99 7.43 -5.13 -8.49
CA ARG A 99 8.28 -6.33 -8.55
C ARG A 99 8.35 -7.08 -7.23
N ASN A 100 8.24 -6.41 -6.09
CA ASN A 100 8.22 -7.07 -4.78
C ASN A 100 6.85 -7.69 -4.51
N ALA A 101 5.78 -6.96 -4.82
CA ALA A 101 4.42 -7.44 -4.64
C ALA A 101 4.14 -8.67 -5.50
N GLU A 102 4.60 -8.71 -6.76
CA GLU A 102 4.44 -9.86 -7.65
C GLU A 102 5.19 -11.13 -7.19
N LYS A 103 6.20 -10.99 -6.32
CA LYS A 103 6.91 -12.14 -5.76
C LYS A 103 6.15 -12.80 -4.61
N GLU A 104 5.32 -12.03 -3.90
CA GLU A 104 4.69 -12.46 -2.65
C GLU A 104 3.16 -12.62 -2.77
N TYR A 105 2.55 -11.96 -3.75
CA TYR A 105 1.09 -11.93 -3.90
C TYR A 105 0.68 -12.22 -5.34
N GLU A 106 -0.43 -12.92 -5.49
CA GLU A 106 -1.17 -12.98 -6.75
C GLU A 106 -1.88 -11.63 -6.95
N LEU A 107 -1.39 -10.85 -7.92
CA LEU A 107 -1.97 -9.56 -8.27
C LEU A 107 -2.97 -9.71 -9.41
N GLY A 108 -4.06 -8.92 -9.37
CA GLY A 108 -4.94 -8.69 -10.52
C GLY A 108 -4.47 -7.53 -11.39
N ASP A 109 -5.10 -7.33 -12.56
CA ASP A 109 -4.71 -6.27 -13.51
C ASP A 109 -4.77 -4.86 -12.92
N ILE A 110 -5.76 -4.59 -12.07
CA ILE A 110 -5.89 -3.29 -11.37
C ILE A 110 -4.75 -3.11 -10.35
N GLU A 111 -4.40 -4.17 -9.64
CA GLU A 111 -3.36 -4.15 -8.58
C GLU A 111 -1.95 -4.04 -9.15
N ARG A 112 -1.74 -4.39 -10.42
CA ARG A 112 -0.46 -4.20 -11.12
C ARG A 112 -0.20 -2.74 -11.52
N ASN A 113 -1.20 -1.87 -11.42
CA ASN A 113 -1.07 -0.45 -11.71
C ASN A 113 -0.83 0.33 -10.40
N ILE A 114 0.31 0.02 -9.77
CA ILE A 114 0.80 0.66 -8.53
C ILE A 114 2.13 1.36 -8.76
#